data_AF-A0A946S043-F1
#
_entry.id   AF-A0A946S043-F1
#
_cell.length_a   1.000
_cell.length_b   1.000
_cell.length_c   1.000
_cell.angle_alpha   90.00
_cell.angle_beta   90.00
_cell.angle_gamma   90.00
#
_symmetry.space_group_name_H-M   'P 1'
#
loop_
_entity.id
_entity.type
_entity.pdbx_description
1 polymer ?
#
loop_
_entity_poly.entity_id
_entity_poly.type
_entity_poly.pdbx_seq_one_letter_code
_entity_poly.pdbx_strand_id
1 'polypeptide(L)'
;MDAKFQLADLDDELDKLVEEWTGTLLTNMEDPVTEESLDLLSPDRRKLIDVFLKKRTLPSKLDPEFIETVQEVLSGLAKVVIDVQELRKALLSGGSPVTLTEMKSRFEAFLSDCAKGKDSDKVRIILE
;
A
#
# COMPACT_ATOMS: atom_id res chain seq x y z
N MET A 1 13.22 15.59 44.02
CA MET A 1 12.97 14.43 43.13
C MET A 1 14.28 14.11 42.45
N ASP A 2 14.77 12.89 42.67
CA ASP A 2 16.04 12.43 42.11
C ASP A 2 15.92 12.27 40.60
N ALA A 3 16.87 12.83 39.83
CA ALA A 3 16.88 12.75 38.36
C ALA A 3 16.82 11.30 37.83
N LYS A 4 17.26 10.32 38.63
CA LYS A 4 17.13 8.89 38.32
C LYS A 4 15.69 8.41 38.25
N PHE A 5 14.82 8.88 39.14
CA PHE A 5 13.40 8.49 39.11
C PHE A 5 12.68 9.12 37.92
N GLN A 6 13.00 10.37 37.58
CA GLN A 6 12.44 11.02 36.38
C GLN A 6 12.88 10.31 35.09
N LEU A 7 14.11 9.81 35.02
CA LEU A 7 14.59 9.07 33.87
C LEU A 7 13.89 7.71 33.73
N ALA A 8 13.70 6.99 34.84
CA ALA A 8 12.99 5.71 34.83
C ALA A 8 11.52 5.87 34.42
N ASP A 9 10.85 6.91 34.93
CA ASP A 9 9.47 7.23 34.57
C ASP A 9 9.31 7.52 33.07
N LEU A 10 10.24 8.28 32.47
CA LEU A 10 10.26 8.54 31.03
C LEU A 10 10.56 7.27 30.20
N ASP A 11 11.40 6.37 30.70
CA ASP A 11 11.71 5.10 30.04
C ASP A 11 10.46 4.20 30.00
N ASP A 12 9.75 4.09 31.14
CA ASP A 12 8.48 3.35 31.24
C ASP A 12 7.40 3.96 30.32
N GLU A 13 7.32 5.29 30.21
CA GLU A 13 6.40 5.97 29.30
C GLU A 13 6.73 5.68 27.82
N LEU A 14 8.01 5.63 27.45
CA LEU A 14 8.44 5.28 26.09
C LEU A 14 8.10 3.84 25.74
N ASP A 15 8.35 2.90 26.65
CA ASP A 15 8.02 1.49 26.45
C ASP A 15 6.52 1.29 26.26
N LYS A 16 5.71 1.96 27.09
CA LYS A 16 4.25 1.94 26.96
C LYS A 16 3.79 2.51 25.63
N LEU A 17 4.38 3.62 25.17
CA LEU A 17 4.07 4.20 23.88
C LEU A 17 4.37 3.21 22.75
N VAL A 18 5.53 2.55 22.78
CA VAL A 18 5.91 1.53 21.77
C VAL A 18 4.92 0.38 21.76
N GLU A 19 4.50 -0.11 22.93
CA GLU A 19 3.51 -1.19 23.05
C GLU A 19 2.15 -0.78 22.46
N GLU A 20 1.64 0.40 22.82
CA GLU A 20 0.36 0.92 22.34
C GLU A 20 0.34 1.10 20.80
N TRP A 21 1.41 1.66 20.24
CA TRP A 21 1.54 1.83 18.79
C TRP A 21 1.67 0.50 18.07
N THR A 22 2.45 -0.44 18.63
CA THR A 22 2.57 -1.80 18.06
C THR A 22 1.20 -2.48 18.02
N GLY A 23 0.45 -2.44 19.12
CA GLY A 23 -0.90 -3.00 19.20
C GLY A 23 -1.87 -2.35 18.21
N THR A 24 -1.80 -1.02 18.06
CA THR A 24 -2.63 -0.27 17.10
C THR A 24 -2.32 -0.68 15.67
N LEU A 25 -1.04 -0.80 15.29
CA LEU A 25 -0.65 -1.21 13.94
C LEU A 25 -1.10 -2.64 13.63
N LEU A 26 -0.90 -3.57 14.57
CA LEU A 26 -1.36 -4.96 14.42
C LEU A 26 -2.88 -5.01 14.22
N THR A 27 -3.64 -4.32 15.07
CA THR A 27 -5.10 -4.27 14.97
C THR A 27 -5.57 -3.76 13.62
N ASN A 28 -4.95 -2.69 13.11
CA ASN A 28 -5.34 -2.14 11.81
C ASN A 28 -4.92 -3.03 10.65
N MET A 29 -3.78 -3.72 10.71
CA MET A 29 -3.31 -4.62 9.64
C MET A 29 -4.01 -5.99 9.62
N GLU A 30 -4.59 -6.40 10.74
CA GLU A 30 -5.38 -7.63 10.86
C GLU A 30 -6.89 -7.38 10.57
N ASP A 31 -7.26 -6.15 10.19
CA ASP A 31 -8.61 -5.82 9.75
C ASP A 31 -8.89 -6.35 8.33
N PRO A 32 -10.10 -6.88 8.04
CA PRO A 32 -10.41 -7.43 6.73
C PRO A 32 -10.21 -6.46 5.55
N VAL A 33 -10.37 -5.15 5.76
CA VAL A 33 -10.19 -4.15 4.70
C VAL A 33 -8.72 -3.97 4.34
N THR A 34 -7.83 -4.04 5.33
CA THR A 34 -6.39 -3.93 5.10
C THR A 34 -5.81 -5.25 4.59
N GLU A 35 -6.40 -6.40 4.94
CA GLU A 35 -6.02 -7.70 4.39
C GLU A 35 -6.12 -7.73 2.85
N GLU A 36 -7.20 -7.19 2.27
CA GLU A 36 -7.32 -7.04 0.82
C GLU A 36 -6.23 -6.14 0.22
N SER A 37 -5.80 -5.11 0.95
CA SER A 37 -4.69 -4.24 0.51
C SER A 37 -3.35 -4.96 0.57
N LEU A 38 -3.15 -5.87 1.52
CA LEU A 38 -1.91 -6.65 1.61
C LEU A 38 -1.70 -7.56 0.39
N ASP A 39 -2.77 -8.09 -0.19
CA ASP A 39 -2.72 -8.91 -1.40
C ASP A 39 -2.39 -8.11 -2.66
N LEU A 40 -2.45 -6.77 -2.59
CA LEU A 40 -2.11 -5.84 -3.67
C LEU A 40 -0.67 -5.32 -3.57
N LEU A 41 0.07 -5.70 -2.53
CA LEU A 41 1.48 -5.35 -2.38
C LEU A 41 2.38 -6.14 -3.32
N SER A 42 3.56 -5.59 -3.61
CA SER A 42 4.63 -6.38 -4.21
C SER A 42 5.10 -7.49 -3.26
N PRO A 43 5.67 -8.60 -3.77
CA PRO A 43 6.12 -9.71 -2.91
C PRO A 43 7.13 -9.30 -1.83
N ASP A 44 8.04 -8.39 -2.15
CA ASP A 44 9.05 -7.90 -1.21
C ASP A 44 8.42 -7.07 -0.08
N ARG A 45 7.49 -6.17 -0.42
CA ARG A 45 6.74 -5.37 0.56
C ARG A 45 5.84 -6.23 1.43
N ARG A 46 5.14 -7.21 0.84
CA ARG A 46 4.32 -8.19 1.57
C ARG A 46 5.15 -8.93 2.62
N LYS A 47 6.36 -9.37 2.25
CA LYS A 47 7.28 -10.05 3.16
C LYS A 47 7.69 -9.18 4.36
N LEU A 48 7.87 -7.87 4.18
CA LEU A 48 8.17 -6.96 5.29
C LEU A 48 7.03 -6.95 6.31
N ILE A 49 5.79 -6.86 5.83
CA ILE A 49 4.60 -6.87 6.69
C ILE A 49 4.40 -8.23 7.34
N ASP A 50 4.57 -9.34 6.62
CA ASP A 50 4.41 -10.68 7.17
C ASP A 50 5.41 -10.96 8.30
N VAL A 51 6.65 -10.48 8.18
CA VAL A 51 7.65 -10.56 9.26
C VAL A 51 7.20 -9.77 10.48
N PHE A 52 6.65 -8.56 10.30
CA PHE A 52 6.12 -7.74 11.39
C PHE A 52 4.92 -8.41 12.08
N LEU A 53 3.92 -8.84 11.31
CA LEU A 53 2.73 -9.54 11.82
C LEU A 53 3.09 -10.84 12.56
N LYS A 54 4.09 -11.58 12.08
CA LYS A 54 4.57 -12.80 12.73
C LYS A 54 5.33 -12.51 14.02
N LYS A 55 6.18 -11.48 14.04
CA LYS A 55 6.96 -11.12 15.23
C LYS A 55 6.12 -10.41 16.27
N ARG A 56 5.06 -9.72 15.87
CA ARG A 56 4.21 -8.85 16.71
C ARG A 56 4.98 -7.79 17.49
N THR A 57 6.14 -7.40 16.99
CA THR A 57 7.03 -6.40 17.58
C THR A 57 7.57 -5.50 16.49
N LEU A 58 7.62 -4.19 16.75
CA LEU A 58 8.26 -3.26 15.81
C LEU A 58 9.74 -3.61 15.60
N PRO A 59 10.25 -3.45 14.36
CA PRO A 59 11.69 -3.59 14.10
C PRO A 59 12.51 -2.59 14.92
N SER A 60 13.67 -3.01 15.43
CA SER A 60 14.57 -2.13 16.19
C SER A 60 15.11 -0.94 15.38
N LYS A 61 15.08 -1.04 14.04
CA LYS A 61 15.26 0.07 13.12
C LYS A 61 14.07 0.11 12.19
N LEU A 62 13.33 1.21 12.22
CA LEU A 62 12.25 1.48 11.29
C LEU A 62 12.86 1.88 9.94
N ASP A 63 12.97 0.89 9.07
CA ASP A 63 13.45 1.11 7.70
C ASP A 63 12.44 1.98 6.91
N PRO A 64 12.89 2.94 6.08
CA PRO A 64 11.99 3.76 5.28
C PRO A 64 11.00 2.95 4.44
N GLU A 65 11.44 1.83 3.85
CA GLU A 65 10.59 0.97 3.04
C GLU A 65 9.49 0.31 3.88
N PHE A 66 9.79 -0.08 5.11
CA PHE A 66 8.78 -0.57 6.05
C PHE A 66 7.74 0.51 6.35
N ILE A 67 8.18 1.73 6.68
CA ILE A 67 7.28 2.84 6.99
C ILE A 67 6.35 3.15 5.81
N GLU A 68 6.91 3.28 4.61
CA GLU A 68 6.14 3.53 3.39
C GLU A 68 5.13 2.41 3.12
N THR A 69 5.54 1.14 3.29
CA THR A 69 4.65 0.00 3.10
C THR A 69 3.50 0.00 4.10
N VAL A 70 3.77 0.30 5.38
CA VAL A 70 2.73 0.40 6.41
C VAL A 70 1.74 1.53 6.08
N GLN A 71 2.24 2.70 5.69
CA GLN A 71 1.39 3.83 5.30
C GLN A 71 0.52 3.49 4.09
N GLU A 72 1.10 2.84 3.09
CA GLU A 72 0.42 2.41 1.87
C GLU A 72 -0.76 1.47 2.18
N VAL A 73 -0.52 0.42 2.98
CA VAL A 73 -1.55 -0.54 3.39
C VAL A 73 -2.68 0.16 4.16
N LEU A 74 -2.33 0.97 5.15
CA LEU A 74 -3.30 1.68 5.99
C LEU A 74 -4.05 2.78 5.23
N SER A 75 -3.51 3.25 4.10
CA SER A 75 -4.19 4.23 3.25
C SER A 75 -5.32 3.64 2.41
N GLY A 76 -5.43 2.31 2.34
CA GLY A 76 -6.39 1.55 1.56
C GLY A 76 -6.01 1.51 0.07
N LEU A 77 -5.54 0.36 -0.41
CA LEU A 77 -5.21 0.18 -1.83
C LEU A 77 -6.47 -0.14 -2.65
N ALA A 78 -6.57 0.46 -3.83
CA ALA A 78 -7.71 0.29 -4.72
C ALA A 78 -7.37 -0.66 -5.86
N LYS A 79 -7.91 -1.88 -5.80
CA LYS A 79 -7.82 -2.85 -6.91
C LYS A 79 -8.54 -2.31 -8.16
N VAL A 80 -7.88 -2.41 -9.31
CA VAL A 80 -8.45 -2.18 -10.64
C VAL A 80 -8.10 -3.39 -11.49
N VAL A 81 -9.12 -4.16 -11.90
CA VAL A 81 -8.94 -5.27 -12.83
C VAL A 81 -9.17 -4.76 -14.25
N ILE A 82 -8.25 -5.06 -15.15
CA ILE A 82 -8.31 -4.71 -16.57
C ILE A 82 -8.32 -6.00 -17.39
N ASP A 83 -9.40 -6.19 -18.13
CA ASP A 83 -9.53 -7.27 -19.12
C ASP A 83 -8.69 -6.95 -20.37
N VAL A 84 -7.88 -7.92 -20.82
CA VAL A 84 -6.97 -7.74 -21.97
C VAL A 84 -7.72 -7.52 -23.29
N GLN A 85 -8.94 -8.04 -23.45
CA GLN A 85 -9.75 -7.80 -24.66
C GLN A 85 -10.30 -6.37 -24.67
N GLU A 86 -10.76 -5.85 -23.53
CA GLU A 86 -11.19 -4.45 -23.45
C GLU A 86 -10.02 -3.49 -23.62
N LEU A 87 -8.84 -3.80 -23.07
CA LEU A 87 -7.62 -3.04 -23.35
C LEU A 87 -7.30 -3.06 -24.86
N ARG A 88 -7.30 -4.24 -25.49
CA ARG A 88 -7.05 -4.38 -26.94
C ARG A 88 -8.04 -3.56 -27.76
N LYS A 89 -9.33 -3.61 -27.41
CA LYS A 89 -10.39 -2.86 -28.07
C LYS A 89 -10.22 -1.34 -27.89
N ALA A 90 -9.81 -0.89 -26.70
CA ALA A 90 -9.53 0.52 -26.43
C ALA A 90 -8.35 1.02 -27.27
N LEU A 91 -7.27 0.24 -27.38
CA LEU A 91 -6.10 0.60 -28.20
C LEU A 91 -6.43 0.68 -29.70
N LEU A 92 -7.31 -0.19 -30.18
CA LEU A 92 -7.77 -0.24 -31.58
C LEU A 92 -8.97 0.69 -31.85
N SER A 93 -9.45 1.43 -30.85
CA SER A 93 -10.60 2.33 -31.01
C SER A 93 -10.29 3.42 -32.03
N GLY A 94 -11.08 3.54 -33.10
CA GLY A 94 -10.79 4.45 -34.21
C GLY A 94 -9.97 3.84 -35.36
N GLY A 95 -9.70 2.52 -35.32
CA GLY A 95 -9.22 1.74 -36.46
C GLY A 95 -7.69 1.64 -36.58
N SER A 96 -7.28 0.98 -37.66
CA SER A 96 -5.88 0.74 -38.06
C SER A 96 -5.67 1.24 -39.49
N PRO A 97 -4.49 1.79 -39.83
CA PRO A 97 -3.29 1.96 -39.00
C PRO A 97 -3.41 3.13 -38.01
N VAL A 98 -2.63 3.07 -36.92
CA VAL A 98 -2.57 4.09 -35.86
C VAL A 98 -1.13 4.59 -35.71
N THR A 99 -0.96 5.88 -35.45
CA THR A 99 0.35 6.45 -35.14
C THR A 99 0.77 6.12 -33.70
N LEU A 100 2.07 6.22 -33.41
CA LEU A 100 2.57 6.03 -32.04
C LEU A 100 1.92 6.99 -31.03
N THR A 101 1.69 8.24 -31.44
CA THR A 101 1.09 9.28 -30.59
C THR A 101 -0.35 8.94 -30.25
N GLU A 102 -1.15 8.55 -31.24
CA GLU A 102 -2.54 8.14 -31.02
C GLU A 102 -2.62 6.89 -30.14
N MET A 103 -1.72 5.93 -30.33
CA MET A 103 -1.66 4.71 -29.53
C MET A 103 -1.41 5.02 -28.03
N LYS A 104 -0.44 5.89 -27.72
CA LYS A 104 -0.18 6.33 -26.34
C LYS A 104 -1.38 7.07 -25.75
N SER A 105 -1.96 8.00 -26.50
CA SER A 105 -3.11 8.79 -26.05
C SER A 105 -4.32 7.90 -25.74
N ARG A 106 -4.61 6.88 -26.56
CA ARG A 106 -5.68 5.90 -26.30
C ARG A 106 -5.43 5.09 -25.04
N PHE A 107 -4.19 4.66 -24.81
CA PHE A 107 -3.81 3.92 -23.61
C PHE A 107 -3.96 4.77 -22.34
N GLU A 108 -3.46 6.00 -22.35
CA GLU A 108 -3.57 6.93 -21.23
C GLU A 108 -5.03 7.27 -20.93
N ALA A 109 -5.85 7.50 -21.96
CA ALA A 109 -7.29 7.73 -21.80
C ALA A 109 -7.99 6.52 -21.17
N PHE A 110 -7.69 5.31 -21.64
CA PHE A 110 -8.24 4.07 -21.09
C PHE A 110 -7.87 3.87 -19.62
N LEU A 111 -6.59 4.08 -19.26
CA LEU A 111 -6.14 3.98 -17.87
C LEU A 111 -6.81 5.03 -16.98
N SER A 112 -6.94 6.26 -17.47
CA SER A 112 -7.61 7.36 -16.75
C SER A 112 -9.08 7.04 -16.48
N ASP A 113 -9.77 6.43 -17.45
CA ASP A 113 -11.15 5.99 -17.29
C ASP A 113 -11.25 4.84 -16.28
N CYS A 114 -10.33 3.87 -16.30
CA CYS A 114 -10.29 2.76 -15.34
C CYS A 114 -10.01 3.21 -13.90
N ALA A 115 -9.20 4.26 -13.73
CA ALA A 115 -8.83 4.84 -12.43
C ALA A 115 -9.74 6.01 -12.02
N LYS A 116 -10.80 6.30 -12.78
CA LYS A 116 -11.65 7.48 -12.54
C LYS A 116 -12.28 7.46 -11.15
N GLY A 117 -12.10 8.55 -10.41
CA GLY A 117 -12.61 8.70 -9.05
C GLY A 117 -11.81 7.94 -7.98
N LYS A 118 -10.68 7.34 -8.34
CA LYS A 118 -9.71 6.73 -7.43
C LYS A 118 -8.47 7.61 -7.31
N ASP A 119 -7.79 7.49 -6.18
CA ASP A 119 -6.46 8.09 -5.99
C ASP A 119 -5.43 7.27 -6.77
N SER A 120 -4.74 7.89 -7.73
CA SER A 120 -3.79 7.22 -8.62
C SER A 120 -2.67 6.52 -7.87
N ASP A 121 -2.23 7.08 -6.74
CA ASP A 121 -1.10 6.54 -5.97
C ASP A 121 -1.48 5.24 -5.26
N LYS A 122 -2.79 5.06 -4.98
CA LYS A 122 -3.37 3.90 -4.31
C LYS A 122 -3.89 2.84 -5.28
N VAL A 123 -3.97 3.13 -6.58
CA VAL A 123 -4.50 2.18 -7.57
C VAL A 123 -3.48 1.07 -7.84
N ARG A 124 -3.91 -0.19 -7.76
CA ARG A 124 -3.12 -1.37 -8.15
C ARG A 124 -3.84 -2.09 -9.29
N ILE A 125 -3.21 -2.10 -10.45
CA ILE A 125 -3.77 -2.66 -11.68
C ILE A 125 -3.42 -4.15 -11.78
N ILE A 126 -4.44 -4.98 -12.00
CA ILE A 126 -4.31 -6.41 -12.30
C ILE A 126 -4.83 -6.64 -13.71
N LEU A 127 -4.04 -7.32 -14.55
CA LEU A 127 -4.44 -7.70 -15.90
C LEU A 127 -4.97 -9.14 -15.89
N GLU A 128 -6.15 -9.34 -16.48
CA GLU A 128 -6.80 -10.65 -16.66
C GLU A 128 -7.08 -10.95 -18.14
#